data_AF-A0AAW3I0P1-F1
#
_entry.id   AF-A0AAW3I0P1-F1
#
_cell.length_a   1.000
_cell.length_b   1.000
_cell.length_c   1.000
_cell.angle_alpha   90.00
_cell.angle_beta   90.00
_cell.angle_gamma   90.00
#
_symmetry.space_group_name_H-M   'P 1'
#
loop_
_entity.id
_entity.type
_entity.pdbx_description
1 polymer ?
#
loop_
_entity_poly.entity_id
_entity_poly.type
_entity_poly.pdbx_seq_one_letter_code
_entity_poly.pdbx_strand_id
1 'polypeptide(L)'
;MPKPAVVFLRGLDARVAHTKAAGLFDEDSRFMDLGYAQMLAHVQGRQDFTRGRDADDVPPLLADVAELASAWVDGWDAAEESVVMAACSGCNDGSGNPCPHHG
;
A
#
# COMPACT_ATOMS: atom_id res chain seq x y z
N MET A 1 -17.54 13.97 -20.39
CA MET A 1 -16.47 13.00 -20.08
C MET A 1 -15.84 13.39 -18.75
N PRO A 2 -15.57 12.47 -17.82
CA PRO A 2 -14.85 12.80 -16.59
C PRO A 2 -13.44 13.28 -16.96
N LYS A 3 -12.98 14.36 -16.33
CA LYS A 3 -11.61 14.83 -16.47
C LYS A 3 -10.67 13.73 -15.96
N PRO A 4 -9.63 13.31 -16.71
CA PRO A 4 -8.65 12.36 -16.18
C PRO A 4 -8.08 12.94 -14.89
N ALA A 5 -8.33 12.26 -13.76
CA ALA A 5 -7.65 12.58 -12.53
C ALA A 5 -6.15 12.47 -12.83
N VAL A 6 -5.37 13.48 -12.44
CA VAL A 6 -3.95 13.57 -12.75
C VAL A 6 -3.26 12.35 -12.12
N VAL A 7 -3.01 11.33 -12.94
CA VAL A 7 -2.40 10.04 -12.56
C VAL A 7 -1.01 10.23 -11.94
N PHE A 8 -0.39 11.38 -12.21
CA PHE A 8 0.94 11.77 -11.75
C PHE A 8 1.05 12.01 -10.24
N LEU A 9 -0.05 12.19 -9.52
CA LEU A 9 -0.02 12.47 -8.07
C LEU A 9 -0.19 11.21 -7.20
N ARG A 10 -0.28 10.01 -7.79
CA ARG A 10 -0.30 8.75 -7.04
C ARG A 10 0.97 8.63 -6.19
N GLY A 11 0.80 8.36 -4.90
CA GLY A 11 1.91 8.28 -3.96
C GLY A 11 2.51 9.62 -3.53
N LEU A 12 1.93 10.77 -3.92
CA LEU A 12 2.46 12.08 -3.52
C LEU A 12 2.49 12.25 -1.99
N ASP A 13 1.44 11.85 -1.28
CA ASP A 13 1.39 12.01 0.17
C ASP A 13 2.49 11.22 0.88
N ALA A 14 2.73 9.97 0.46
CA ALA A 14 3.82 9.15 0.96
C ALA A 14 5.19 9.78 0.65
N ARG A 15 5.39 10.30 -0.58
CA ARG A 15 6.63 10.97 -0.96
C ARG A 15 6.89 12.23 -0.13
N VAL A 16 5.86 13.05 0.07
CA VAL A 16 5.97 14.26 0.91
C VAL A 16 6.29 13.90 2.35
N ALA A 17 5.64 12.89 2.92
CA ALA A 17 5.92 12.41 4.26
C ALA A 17 7.38 11.92 4.40
N HIS A 18 7.84 11.11 3.44
CA HIS A 18 9.21 10.61 3.43
C HIS A 18 10.26 11.74 3.37
N THR A 19 10.06 12.72 2.48
CA THR A 19 10.98 13.87 2.38
C THR A 19 10.99 14.71 3.66
N LYS A 20 9.85 14.88 4.33
CA LYS A 20 9.80 15.57 5.63
C LYS A 20 10.58 14.81 6.69
N ALA A 21 10.40 13.49 6.78
CA ALA A 21 11.09 12.64 7.73
C ALA A 21 12.62 12.69 7.55
N ALA A 22 13.10 12.72 6.30
CA ALA A 22 14.53 12.82 6.00
C ALA A 22 15.18 14.12 6.51
N GLY A 23 14.40 15.17 6.75
CA GLY A 23 14.87 16.44 7.31
C GLY A 23 14.91 16.48 8.84
N LEU A 24 14.47 15.42 9.53
CA LEU A 24 14.44 15.37 10.99
C LEU A 24 15.79 14.92 11.57
N PHE A 25 16.25 15.65 12.58
CA PHE A 25 17.47 15.33 13.34
C PHE A 25 17.22 14.38 14.50
N ASP A 26 16.00 14.37 15.04
CA ASP A 26 15.59 13.46 16.10
C ASP A 26 15.29 12.07 15.51
N GLU A 27 15.97 11.04 16.00
CA GLU A 27 15.93 9.70 15.40
C GLU A 27 14.59 9.01 15.64
N ASP A 28 13.98 9.19 16.81
CA ASP A 28 12.69 8.59 17.14
C ASP A 28 11.57 9.20 16.28
N SER A 29 11.54 10.52 16.16
CA SER A 29 10.59 11.22 15.28
C SER A 29 10.81 10.84 13.82
N ARG A 30 12.06 10.74 13.38
CA ARG A 30 12.39 10.29 12.01
C ARG A 30 11.90 8.88 11.75
N PHE A 31 12.10 7.95 12.68
CA PHE A 31 11.64 6.57 12.55
C PHE A 31 10.11 6.49 12.41
N MET A 32 9.39 7.20 13.28
CA MET A 32 7.93 7.25 13.26
C MET A 32 7.39 7.84 11.94
N ASP A 33 7.98 8.93 11.46
CA ASP A 33 7.53 9.60 10.24
C ASP A 33 7.88 8.81 8.96
N LEU A 34 9.00 8.10 8.94
CA LEU A 34 9.32 7.15 7.87
C LEU A 34 8.31 5.99 7.83
N GLY A 35 7.94 5.45 9.00
CA GLY A 35 6.90 4.44 9.12
C GLY A 35 5.54 4.95 8.63
N TYR A 36 5.19 6.19 8.94
CA TYR A 36 3.98 6.83 8.41
C TYR A 36 4.02 6.96 6.88
N ALA A 37 5.15 7.32 6.29
CA ALA A 37 5.31 7.39 4.85
C ALA A 37 5.13 6.02 4.16
N GLN A 38 5.70 4.96 4.73
CA GLN A 38 5.50 3.58 4.26
C GLN A 38 4.02 3.16 4.37
N MET A 39 3.35 3.47 5.48
CA MET A 39 1.91 3.20 5.65
C MET A 39 1.07 3.87 4.56
N LEU A 40 1.38 5.13 4.20
CA LEU A 40 0.69 5.83 3.12
C LEU A 40 0.93 5.16 1.75
N ALA A 41 2.16 4.69 1.48
CA ALA A 41 2.48 3.95 0.26
C ALA A 41 1.72 2.61 0.19
N HIS A 42 1.64 1.88 1.31
CA HIS A 42 0.84 0.66 1.45
C HIS A 42 -0.65 0.91 1.16
N VAL A 43 -1.24 1.97 1.73
CA VAL A 43 -2.63 2.35 1.45
C VAL A 43 -2.82 2.68 -0.03
N GLN A 44 -1.87 3.37 -0.67
CA GLN A 44 -1.91 3.64 -2.11
C GLN A 44 -1.90 2.35 -2.95
N GLY A 45 -1.09 1.36 -2.58
CA GLY A 45 -1.05 0.03 -3.22
C GLY A 45 -2.40 -0.67 -3.20
N ARG A 46 -3.02 -0.75 -2.01
CA ARG A 46 -4.37 -1.30 -1.83
C ARG A 46 -5.41 -0.61 -2.71
N GLN A 47 -5.35 0.72 -2.80
CA GLN A 47 -6.28 1.50 -3.62
C GLN A 47 -6.07 1.28 -5.11
N ASP A 48 -4.82 1.13 -5.56
CA ASP A 48 -4.50 0.90 -6.96
C ASP A 48 -4.96 -0.49 -7.41
N PHE A 49 -4.78 -1.52 -6.57
CA PHE A 49 -5.38 -2.85 -6.79
C PHE A 49 -6.90 -2.76 -6.92
N THR A 50 -7.57 -2.09 -5.97
CA THR A 50 -9.03 -1.95 -5.96
C THR A 50 -9.56 -1.22 -7.20
N ARG A 51 -8.75 -0.33 -7.78
CA ARG A 51 -9.07 0.40 -9.02
C ARG A 51 -8.72 -0.36 -10.30
N GLY A 52 -8.22 -1.59 -10.19
CA GLY A 52 -7.91 -2.47 -11.31
C GLY A 52 -6.68 -2.02 -12.11
N ARG A 53 -5.66 -1.46 -11.44
CA ARG A 53 -4.36 -1.23 -12.07
C ARG A 53 -3.59 -2.53 -12.28
N ASP A 54 -2.37 -2.43 -12.79
CA ASP A 54 -1.44 -3.57 -12.89
C ASP A 54 -0.47 -3.57 -11.71
N ALA A 55 -0.05 -4.76 -11.28
CA ALA A 55 0.92 -4.93 -10.18
C ALA A 55 2.28 -4.29 -10.48
N ASP A 56 2.65 -4.18 -11.77
CA ASP A 56 3.90 -3.54 -12.21
C ASP A 56 3.76 -2.02 -12.39
N ASP A 57 2.56 -1.44 -12.25
CA ASP A 57 2.29 0.01 -12.39
C ASP A 57 2.56 0.78 -11.08
N VAL A 58 3.74 0.57 -10.49
CA VAL A 58 4.17 1.27 -9.27
C VAL A 58 4.24 2.79 -9.54
N PRO A 59 3.65 3.66 -8.69
CA PRO A 59 3.68 5.09 -8.91
C PRO A 59 5.10 5.66 -9.01
N PRO A 60 5.42 6.49 -10.02
CA PRO A 60 6.78 7.05 -10.18
C PRO A 60 7.31 7.85 -8.97
N LEU A 61 6.43 8.42 -8.15
CA LEU A 61 6.81 9.15 -6.93
C LEU A 61 7.28 8.23 -5.77
N LEU A 62 7.01 6.93 -5.89
CA LEU A 62 7.42 5.90 -4.95
C LEU A 62 8.55 5.04 -5.50
N ALA A 63 8.57 4.82 -6.83
CA ALA A 63 9.44 3.85 -7.49
C ALA A 63 10.95 4.08 -7.28
N ASP A 64 11.38 5.33 -7.05
CA ASP A 64 12.78 5.69 -6.80
C ASP A 64 13.19 5.64 -5.31
N VAL A 65 12.27 5.34 -4.40
CA VAL A 65 12.54 5.14 -2.97
C VAL A 65 12.14 3.72 -2.60
N ALA A 66 13.14 2.85 -2.43
CA ALA A 66 12.96 1.41 -2.30
C ALA A 66 11.95 1.02 -1.21
N GLU A 67 12.00 1.70 -0.06
CA GLU A 67 11.11 1.44 1.07
C GLU A 67 9.66 1.79 0.77
N LEU A 68 9.41 2.85 -0.02
CA LEU A 68 8.05 3.24 -0.42
C LEU A 68 7.53 2.34 -1.54
N ALA A 69 8.38 1.96 -2.49
CA ALA A 69 8.04 1.01 -3.54
C ALA A 69 7.68 -0.36 -2.92
N SER A 70 8.49 -0.86 -1.99
CA SER A 70 8.21 -2.11 -1.25
C SER A 70 6.88 -2.02 -0.50
N ALA A 71 6.66 -0.95 0.26
CA ALA A 71 5.43 -0.79 1.02
C ALA A 71 4.18 -0.73 0.11
N TRP A 72 4.29 -0.13 -1.07
CA TRP A 72 3.20 -0.14 -2.06
C TRP A 72 2.91 -1.56 -2.55
N VAL A 73 3.94 -2.36 -2.86
CA VAL A 73 3.78 -3.78 -3.27
C VAL A 73 3.15 -4.58 -2.14
N ASP A 74 3.62 -4.41 -0.89
CA ASP A 74 3.02 -5.08 0.27
C ASP A 74 1.53 -4.72 0.41
N GLY A 75 1.17 -3.47 0.11
CA GLY A 75 -0.23 -3.01 0.08
C GLY A 75 -1.04 -3.66 -1.03
N TRP A 76 -0.46 -3.80 -2.21
CA TRP A 76 -1.05 -4.50 -3.34
C TRP A 76 -1.35 -5.95 -2.98
N ASP A 77 -0.34 -6.69 -2.55
CA ASP A 77 -0.41 -8.12 -2.22
C ASP A 77 -1.42 -8.37 -1.10
N ALA A 78 -1.42 -7.52 -0.06
CA ALA A 78 -2.41 -7.61 1.01
C ALA A 78 -3.85 -7.37 0.53
N ALA A 79 -4.07 -6.55 -0.52
CA ALA A 79 -5.39 -6.36 -1.10
C ALA A 79 -5.80 -7.55 -1.99
N GLU A 80 -4.86 -8.11 -2.74
CA GLU A 80 -5.07 -9.31 -3.55
C GLU A 80 -5.42 -10.51 -2.65
N GLU A 81 -4.62 -10.76 -1.61
CA GLU A 81 -4.86 -11.81 -0.62
C GLU A 81 -6.22 -11.64 0.04
N SER A 82 -6.60 -10.40 0.41
CA SER A 82 -7.91 -10.11 0.99
C SER A 82 -9.06 -10.55 0.07
N VAL A 83 -8.93 -10.36 -1.25
CA VAL A 83 -9.94 -10.81 -2.23
C VAL A 83 -9.98 -12.32 -2.34
N VAL A 84 -8.82 -12.99 -2.36
CA VAL A 84 -8.72 -14.45 -2.37
C VAL A 84 -9.37 -15.05 -1.13
N MET A 85 -9.06 -14.51 0.05
CA MET A 85 -9.65 -14.94 1.32
C MET A 85 -11.16 -14.68 1.36
N ALA A 86 -11.64 -13.54 0.85
CA ALA A 86 -13.06 -13.24 0.77
C ALA A 86 -13.83 -14.20 -0.17
N ALA A 87 -13.16 -14.75 -1.19
CA ALA A 87 -13.74 -15.76 -2.08
C ALA A 87 -13.65 -17.20 -1.52
N CYS A 88 -12.84 -17.44 -0.49
CA CYS A 88 -12.65 -18.76 0.09
C CYS A 88 -13.83 -19.16 0.98
N SER A 89 -14.50 -20.28 0.66
CA SER A 89 -15.60 -20.81 1.47
C SER A 89 -15.14 -21.23 2.87
N GLY A 90 -13.91 -21.70 3.03
CA GLY A 90 -13.34 -22.04 4.33
C GLY A 90 -13.08 -20.82 5.22
N CYS A 91 -12.62 -19.70 4.64
CA CYS A 91 -12.44 -18.45 5.40
C CYS A 91 -13.78 -17.85 5.84
N ASN A 92 -14.85 -18.11 5.09
CA ASN A 92 -16.17 -17.51 5.31
C ASN A 92 -17.23 -18.54 5.73
N ASP A 93 -16.82 -19.64 6.37
CA ASP A 93 -17.72 -20.73 6.77
C ASP A 93 -18.58 -20.42 8.00
N GLY A 94 -18.33 -19.28 8.66
CA GLY A 94 -19.06 -18.83 9.85
C GLY A 94 -18.78 -19.63 11.12
N SER A 95 -17.84 -20.58 11.09
CA SER A 95 -17.54 -21.47 12.22
C SER A 95 -16.66 -20.81 13.29
N GLY A 96 -15.93 -19.75 12.92
CA GLY A 96 -14.92 -19.11 13.76
C GLY A 96 -13.62 -19.91 13.87
N ASN A 97 -13.48 -21.03 13.15
CA ASN A 97 -12.24 -21.80 13.09
C ASN A 97 -11.28 -21.24 12.03
N PRO A 98 -9.96 -21.44 12.19
CA PRO A 98 -8.99 -21.09 11.15
C PRO A 98 -9.28 -21.84 9.84
N CYS A 99 -9.10 -21.14 8.72
CA CYS A 99 -9.21 -21.75 7.40
C CYS A 99 -8.09 -22.80 7.22
N PRO A 100 -8.36 -23.98 6.64
CA PRO A 100 -7.31 -24.97 6.37
C PRO A 100 -6.38 -24.59 5.21
N HIS A 101 -6.67 -23.52 4.47
CA HIS A 101 -5.93 -23.11 3.25
C HIS A 101 -5.13 -21.82 3.40
N HIS A 102 -5.49 -20.95 4.33
CA HIS A 102 -4.86 -19.64 4.55
C HIS A 102 -4.60 -19.47 6.04
N GLY A 103 -3.39 -19.02 6.43
CA GLY A 103 -2.97 -18.90 7.82
C GLY A 103 -1.71 -18.05 7.98
#